data_AF-A0A921JYF3-F1
#
_entry.id   AF-A0A921JYF3-F1
#
_cell.length_a   1.000
_cell.length_b   1.000
_cell.length_c   1.000
_cell.angle_alpha   90.00
_cell.angle_beta   90.00
_cell.angle_gamma   90.00
#
_symmetry.space_group_name_H-M   'P 1'
#
loop_
_entity.id
_entity.type
_entity.pdbx_description
1 polymer ?
#
loop_
_entity_poly.entity_id
_entity_poly.type
_entity_poly.pdbx_seq_one_letter_code
_entity_poly.pdbx_strand_id
1 'polypeptide(L)'
;STTGEVLGMNVAMATAIADAAAARRDYLDETGGRYVHVIADGDIAASGDITRAIACGADAVSLGLLLAQADEAPGKGTFWQSTAAHPSVPRGDVQPVFDSTVPMEEVLLGPTAEPFGTRNLIGGLRRAMGKSGYTDVKGFQKVDLAVRPD
;
A
#
# COMPACT_ATOMS: atom_id res chain seq x y z
N SER A 1 8.02 -3.22 -9.61
CA SER A 1 9.09 -4.25 -9.58
C SER A 1 8.99 -5.07 -10.83
N THR A 2 10.12 -5.50 -11.39
CA THR A 2 10.16 -6.47 -12.51
C THR A 2 10.45 -7.89 -12.03
N THR A 3 10.41 -8.14 -10.71
CA THR A 3 10.70 -9.46 -10.11
C THR A 3 9.85 -10.58 -10.70
N GLY A 4 8.57 -10.35 -10.96
CA GLY A 4 7.68 -11.33 -11.58
C GLY A 4 8.16 -11.77 -12.96
N GLU A 5 8.58 -10.84 -13.79
CA GLU A 5 9.09 -11.10 -15.13
C GLU A 5 10.48 -11.76 -15.08
N VAL A 6 11.34 -11.30 -14.18
CA VAL A 6 12.73 -11.76 -14.08
C VAL A 6 12.85 -13.13 -13.41
N LEU A 7 12.03 -13.42 -12.39
CA LEU A 7 12.13 -14.64 -11.56
C LEU A 7 10.94 -15.58 -11.68
N GLY A 8 9.85 -15.18 -12.34
CA GLY A 8 8.59 -15.94 -12.34
C GLY A 8 7.88 -15.94 -10.98
N MET A 9 8.20 -14.99 -10.10
CA MET A 9 7.69 -14.92 -8.73
C MET A 9 6.85 -13.66 -8.53
N ASN A 10 5.54 -13.84 -8.34
CA ASN A 10 4.58 -12.77 -8.03
C ASN A 10 3.94 -13.02 -6.67
N VAL A 11 3.59 -11.94 -5.97
CA VAL A 11 2.94 -12.00 -4.65
C VAL A 11 1.48 -11.57 -4.81
N ALA A 12 0.54 -12.47 -4.52
CA ALA A 12 -0.87 -12.11 -4.43
C ALA A 12 -1.10 -11.36 -3.11
N MET A 13 -0.98 -10.02 -3.12
CA MET A 13 -0.92 -9.20 -1.90
C MET A 13 -2.11 -9.41 -0.95
N ALA A 14 -3.33 -9.57 -1.46
CA ALA A 14 -4.50 -9.84 -0.61
C ALA A 14 -4.34 -11.14 0.20
N THR A 15 -3.93 -12.24 -0.46
CA THR A 15 -3.66 -13.53 0.18
C THR A 15 -2.46 -13.43 1.13
N ALA A 16 -1.36 -12.81 0.69
CA ALA A 16 -0.15 -12.68 1.50
C ALA A 16 -0.39 -11.90 2.81
N ILE A 17 -1.17 -10.81 2.73
CA ILE A 17 -1.54 -10.02 3.92
C ILE A 17 -2.45 -10.84 4.83
N ALA A 18 -3.46 -11.53 4.28
CA ALA A 18 -4.38 -12.34 5.07
C ALA A 18 -3.67 -13.50 5.80
N ASP A 19 -2.74 -14.17 5.13
CA ASP A 19 -1.93 -15.24 5.71
C ASP A 19 -1.02 -14.72 6.83
N ALA A 20 -0.34 -13.59 6.60
CA ALA A 20 0.48 -12.93 7.63
C ALA A 20 -0.38 -12.47 8.82
N ALA A 21 -1.57 -11.95 8.57
CA ALA A 21 -2.54 -11.54 9.59
C ALA A 21 -3.07 -12.72 10.42
N ALA A 22 -3.23 -13.89 9.80
CA ALA A 22 -3.59 -15.14 10.48
C ALA A 22 -2.43 -15.64 11.36
N ALA A 23 -1.20 -15.69 10.83
CA ALA A 23 -0.02 -16.06 11.61
C ALA A 23 0.20 -15.13 12.81
N ARG A 24 -0.01 -13.82 12.64
CA ARG A 24 0.02 -12.83 13.73
C ARG A 24 -1.00 -13.16 14.82
N ARG A 25 -2.22 -13.59 14.47
CA ARG A 25 -3.26 -13.94 15.45
C ARG A 25 -2.84 -15.15 16.27
N ASP A 26 -2.29 -16.17 15.62
CA ASP A 26 -1.86 -17.39 16.31
C ASP A 26 -0.67 -17.08 17.23
N TYR A 27 0.26 -16.23 16.78
CA TYR A 27 1.35 -15.72 17.63
C TYR A 27 0.87 -14.86 18.81
N LEU A 28 -0.17 -14.05 18.61
CA LEU A 28 -0.77 -13.24 19.68
C LEU A 28 -1.31 -14.14 20.80
N ASP A 29 -1.92 -15.27 20.45
CA ASP A 29 -2.42 -16.28 21.39
C ASP A 29 -1.27 -17.00 22.10
N GLU A 30 -0.30 -17.53 21.34
CA GLU A 30 0.87 -18.25 21.86
C GLU A 30 1.66 -17.42 22.88
N THR A 31 1.79 -16.12 22.63
CA THR A 31 2.56 -15.21 23.49
C THR A 31 1.74 -14.59 24.62
N GLY A 32 0.43 -14.87 24.69
CA GLY A 32 -0.47 -14.28 25.69
C GLY A 32 -0.67 -12.77 25.54
N GLY A 33 -0.52 -12.22 24.32
CA GLY A 33 -0.85 -10.83 24.05
C GLY A 33 0.19 -9.99 23.30
N ARG A 34 1.28 -10.58 22.78
CA ARG A 34 2.23 -9.81 21.96
C ARG A 34 1.70 -9.59 20.55
N TYR A 35 1.28 -8.36 20.28
CA TYR A 35 0.82 -7.96 18.95
C TYR A 35 1.97 -7.53 18.04
N VAL A 36 2.12 -8.19 16.88
CA VAL A 36 3.09 -7.83 15.83
C VAL A 36 2.37 -7.14 14.69
N HIS A 37 2.86 -6.00 14.23
CA HIS A 37 2.21 -5.27 13.15
C HIS A 37 2.53 -5.91 11.79
N VAL A 38 1.52 -5.98 10.92
CA VAL A 38 1.67 -6.36 9.51
C VAL A 38 1.69 -5.09 8.67
N ILE A 39 2.77 -4.87 7.92
CA ILE A 39 2.94 -3.71 7.03
C ILE A 39 2.93 -4.21 5.59
N ALA A 40 1.94 -3.78 4.80
CA ALA A 40 1.87 -4.15 3.39
C ALA A 40 2.79 -3.27 2.55
N ASP A 41 3.68 -3.89 1.77
CA ASP A 41 4.63 -3.21 0.88
C ASP A 41 4.64 -3.91 -0.49
N GLY A 42 3.95 -3.31 -1.46
CA GLY A 42 3.76 -3.87 -2.79
C GLY A 42 2.34 -3.65 -3.32
N ASP A 43 2.22 -3.49 -4.64
CA ASP A 43 0.96 -3.32 -5.37
C ASP A 43 -0.01 -2.26 -4.80
N ILE A 44 0.54 -1.14 -4.32
CA ILE A 44 -0.24 0.03 -3.89
C ILE A 44 -0.04 1.15 -4.91
N ALA A 45 -1.04 1.34 -5.78
CA ALA A 45 -1.05 2.35 -6.83
C ALA A 45 -2.07 3.46 -6.58
N ALA A 46 -3.06 3.24 -5.70
CA ALA A 46 -4.03 4.24 -5.30
C ALA A 46 -4.49 4.03 -3.84
N SER A 47 -5.19 5.03 -3.29
CA SER A 47 -5.82 4.95 -1.96
C SER A 47 -6.76 3.76 -1.78
N GLY A 48 -7.38 3.26 -2.86
CA GLY A 48 -8.19 2.04 -2.83
C GLY A 48 -7.38 0.78 -2.52
N ASP A 49 -6.11 0.70 -2.94
CA ASP A 49 -5.21 -0.40 -2.58
C ASP A 49 -4.85 -0.35 -1.10
N ILE A 50 -4.66 0.86 -0.55
CA ILE A 50 -4.48 1.05 0.90
C ILE A 50 -5.69 0.51 1.64
N THR A 51 -6.90 0.88 1.21
CA THR A 51 -8.15 0.36 1.79
C THR A 51 -8.20 -1.16 1.76
N ARG A 52 -7.90 -1.79 0.61
CA ARG A 52 -7.90 -3.26 0.49
C ARG A 52 -6.82 -3.91 1.37
N ALA A 53 -5.61 -3.36 1.41
CA ALA A 53 -4.53 -3.90 2.23
C ALA A 53 -4.89 -3.90 3.73
N ILE A 54 -5.45 -2.79 4.23
CA ILE A 54 -5.93 -2.73 5.61
C ILE A 54 -7.09 -3.71 5.82
N ALA A 55 -8.06 -3.77 4.90
CA ALA A 55 -9.17 -4.72 4.99
C ALA A 55 -8.70 -6.18 5.05
N CYS A 56 -7.64 -6.54 4.33
CA CYS A 56 -7.02 -7.87 4.37
C CYS A 56 -6.26 -8.17 5.68
N GLY A 57 -6.07 -7.19 6.56
CA GLY A 57 -5.46 -7.40 7.87
C GLY A 57 -4.15 -6.66 8.12
N ALA A 58 -3.71 -5.79 7.21
CA ALA A 58 -2.55 -4.93 7.45
C ALA A 58 -2.86 -3.85 8.49
N ASP A 59 -1.86 -3.47 9.27
CA ASP A 59 -1.91 -2.40 10.27
C ASP A 59 -1.38 -1.07 9.70
N ALA A 60 -0.51 -1.15 8.69
CA ALA A 60 0.01 -0.01 7.95
C ALA A 60 0.39 -0.42 6.52
N VAL A 61 0.71 0.58 5.70
CA VAL A 61 1.19 0.40 4.32
C VAL A 61 2.49 1.16 4.12
N SER A 62 3.38 0.59 3.30
CA SER A 62 4.55 1.27 2.76
C SER A 62 4.16 1.96 1.45
N LEU A 63 4.52 3.23 1.29
CA LEU A 63 4.19 4.02 0.11
C LEU A 63 5.48 4.45 -0.59
N GLY A 64 5.68 3.93 -1.80
CA GLY A 64 6.80 4.31 -2.67
C GLY A 64 6.36 5.29 -3.74
N LEU A 65 5.88 4.73 -4.87
CA LEU A 65 5.51 5.48 -6.07
C LEU A 65 4.56 6.66 -5.79
N LEU A 66 3.56 6.47 -4.93
CA LEU A 66 2.60 7.51 -4.56
C LEU A 66 3.22 8.72 -3.86
N LEU A 67 4.31 8.54 -3.09
CA LEU A 67 5.02 9.64 -2.44
C LEU A 67 6.02 10.32 -3.38
N ALA A 68 6.44 9.63 -4.45
CA ALA A 68 7.42 10.16 -5.39
C ALA A 68 6.89 11.32 -6.24
N GLN A 69 5.57 11.57 -6.22
CA GLN A 69 4.95 12.73 -6.86
C GLN A 69 5.07 14.02 -6.02
N ALA A 70 5.54 13.93 -4.77
CA ALA A 70 5.66 15.11 -3.90
C ALA A 70 6.88 15.97 -4.26
N ASP A 71 6.78 17.29 -4.06
CA ASP A 71 7.88 18.24 -4.27
C ASP A 71 9.11 17.91 -3.41
N GLU A 72 8.88 17.40 -2.21
CA GLU A 72 9.87 16.98 -1.24
C GLU A 72 10.56 15.67 -1.64
N ALA A 73 10.02 14.92 -2.61
CA ALA A 73 10.61 13.68 -3.05
C ALA A 73 11.98 13.94 -3.73
N PRO A 74 13.04 13.22 -3.33
CA PRO A 74 14.37 13.42 -3.87
C PRO A 74 14.51 12.98 -5.33
N GLY A 75 13.61 12.10 -5.79
CA GLY A 75 13.61 11.57 -7.16
C GLY A 75 13.14 12.57 -8.22
N LYS A 76 12.59 13.74 -7.83
CA LYS A 76 12.19 14.85 -8.72
C LYS A 76 11.45 14.40 -9.99
N GLY A 77 10.35 13.68 -9.78
CA GLY A 77 9.54 13.12 -10.88
C GLY A 77 10.05 11.78 -11.41
N THR A 78 10.90 11.09 -10.66
CA THR A 78 11.37 9.73 -10.97
C THR A 78 11.27 8.85 -9.74
N PHE A 79 10.91 7.58 -9.94
CA PHE A 79 10.85 6.57 -8.90
C PHE A 79 11.57 5.29 -9.33
N TRP A 80 12.26 4.64 -8.39
CA TRP A 80 12.85 3.33 -8.60
C TRP A 80 12.94 2.57 -7.27
N GLN A 81 12.99 1.24 -7.38
CA GLN A 81 13.29 0.37 -6.23
C GLN A 81 14.79 0.15 -6.14
N SER A 82 15.32 -0.09 -4.94
CA SER A 82 16.76 -0.37 -4.74
C SER A 82 17.26 -1.55 -5.58
N THR A 83 16.39 -2.52 -5.86
CA THR A 83 16.67 -3.68 -6.73
C THR A 83 16.97 -3.31 -8.19
N ALA A 84 16.64 -2.10 -8.64
CA ALA A 84 17.03 -1.60 -9.96
C ALA A 84 18.55 -1.42 -10.10
N ALA A 85 19.26 -1.15 -8.99
CA ALA A 85 20.69 -0.92 -8.98
C ALA A 85 21.53 -2.21 -8.82
N HIS A 86 20.90 -3.39 -8.80
CA HIS A 86 21.62 -4.64 -8.60
C HIS A 86 22.55 -4.92 -9.80
N PRO A 87 23.85 -5.23 -9.58
CA PRO A 87 24.88 -5.13 -10.63
C PRO A 87 24.81 -6.20 -11.73
N SER A 88 24.17 -7.35 -11.45
CA SER A 88 24.08 -8.47 -12.41
C SER A 88 22.65 -8.83 -12.78
N VAL A 89 21.76 -8.86 -11.80
CA VAL A 89 20.33 -9.19 -11.97
C VAL A 89 19.42 -8.07 -11.45
N PRO A 90 19.29 -6.94 -12.17
CA PRO A 90 18.35 -5.87 -11.81
C PRO A 90 16.90 -6.37 -11.86
N ARG A 91 16.10 -5.99 -10.84
CA ARG A 91 14.70 -6.42 -10.65
C ARG A 91 13.75 -5.27 -10.31
N GLY A 92 14.13 -4.08 -10.77
CA GLY A 92 13.37 -2.86 -10.63
C GLY A 92 13.57 -2.02 -11.89
N ASP A 93 12.61 -1.16 -12.16
CA ASP A 93 12.65 -0.21 -13.27
C ASP A 93 12.70 1.22 -12.71
N VAL A 94 13.31 2.11 -13.48
CA VAL A 94 13.35 3.55 -13.21
C VAL A 94 12.22 4.17 -14.01
N GLN A 95 11.15 4.55 -13.34
CA GLN A 95 9.93 5.04 -13.99
C GLN A 95 9.74 6.54 -13.76
N PRO A 96 9.25 7.28 -14.78
CA PRO A 96 8.81 8.65 -14.60
C PRO A 96 7.55 8.69 -13.73
N VAL A 97 7.44 9.71 -12.90
CA VAL A 97 6.24 10.04 -12.12
C VAL A 97 5.62 11.27 -12.76
N PHE A 98 4.45 11.09 -13.36
CA PHE A 98 3.71 12.18 -13.98
C PHE A 98 3.02 13.03 -12.91
N ASP A 99 2.80 14.31 -13.21
CA ASP A 99 2.15 15.29 -12.32
C ASP A 99 2.82 15.43 -10.93
N SER A 100 4.16 15.33 -10.91
CA SER A 100 5.00 15.24 -9.70
C SER A 100 5.40 16.58 -9.07
N THR A 101 4.47 17.54 -8.99
CA THR A 101 4.76 18.88 -8.44
C THR A 101 3.67 19.32 -7.48
N VAL A 102 3.50 18.57 -6.40
CA VAL A 102 2.54 18.88 -5.34
C VAL A 102 3.18 18.73 -3.97
N PRO A 103 2.75 19.51 -2.97
CA PRO A 103 3.23 19.33 -1.60
C PRO A 103 2.91 17.92 -1.07
N MET A 104 3.80 17.35 -0.25
CA MET A 104 3.56 16.08 0.46
C MET A 104 2.24 16.10 1.25
N GLU A 105 1.88 17.26 1.80
CA GLU A 105 0.61 17.46 2.48
C GLU A 105 -0.60 17.20 1.56
N GLU A 106 -0.57 17.66 0.30
CA GLU A 106 -1.65 17.40 -0.66
C GLU A 106 -1.73 15.90 -1.00
N VAL A 107 -0.58 15.25 -1.19
CA VAL A 107 -0.51 13.81 -1.46
C VAL A 107 -1.18 13.02 -0.33
N LEU A 108 -0.85 13.34 0.93
CA LEU A 108 -1.33 12.58 2.07
C LEU A 108 -2.75 12.99 2.53
N LEU A 109 -3.03 14.28 2.61
CA LEU A 109 -4.19 14.86 3.30
C LEU A 109 -5.14 15.62 2.36
N GLY A 110 -4.70 15.92 1.13
CA GLY A 110 -5.47 16.73 0.18
C GLY A 110 -5.53 18.21 0.59
N PRO A 111 -6.52 18.97 0.05
CA PRO A 111 -7.54 18.54 -0.89
C PRO A 111 -6.94 18.17 -2.26
N THR A 112 -7.62 17.34 -3.05
CA THR A 112 -7.23 17.02 -4.43
C THR A 112 -8.42 17.22 -5.35
N ALA A 113 -8.16 17.71 -6.57
CA ALA A 113 -9.13 17.78 -7.66
C ALA A 113 -9.10 16.52 -8.56
N GLU A 114 -8.13 15.64 -8.33
CA GLU A 114 -7.87 14.44 -9.13
C GLU A 114 -8.71 13.24 -8.62
N PRO A 115 -9.36 12.47 -9.52
CA PRO A 115 -10.34 11.45 -9.13
C PRO A 115 -9.81 10.00 -9.09
N PHE A 116 -8.53 9.75 -9.39
CA PHE A 116 -7.96 8.41 -9.48
C PHE A 116 -7.40 7.89 -8.14
N GLY A 117 -7.35 8.75 -7.13
CA GLY A 117 -7.00 8.38 -5.76
C GLY A 117 -5.50 8.24 -5.54
N THR A 118 -4.69 8.91 -6.36
CA THR A 118 -3.23 9.00 -6.15
C THR A 118 -2.86 10.10 -5.16
N ARG A 119 -3.79 11.02 -4.85
CA ARG A 119 -3.66 12.06 -3.81
C ARG A 119 -4.76 11.98 -2.76
N ASN A 120 -4.61 12.74 -1.67
CA ASN A 120 -5.46 12.67 -0.49
C ASN A 120 -5.66 11.22 0.00
N LEU A 121 -4.54 10.51 0.14
CA LEU A 121 -4.53 9.07 0.46
C LEU A 121 -5.27 8.78 1.77
N ILE A 122 -5.07 9.62 2.79
CA ILE A 122 -5.72 9.49 4.10
C ILE A 122 -7.22 9.80 3.98
N GLY A 123 -7.62 10.79 3.17
CA GLY A 123 -9.02 11.07 2.90
C GLY A 123 -9.73 9.91 2.20
N GLY A 124 -9.07 9.25 1.24
CA GLY A 124 -9.56 8.04 0.60
C GLY A 124 -9.84 6.91 1.61
N LEU A 125 -8.85 6.58 2.44
CA LEU A 125 -8.98 5.57 3.48
C LEU A 125 -10.11 5.90 4.48
N ARG A 126 -10.13 7.14 5.00
CA ARG A 126 -11.16 7.59 5.97
C ARG A 126 -12.57 7.51 5.37
N ARG A 127 -12.74 7.91 4.10
CA ARG A 127 -14.03 7.82 3.41
C ARG A 127 -14.47 6.39 3.20
N ALA A 128 -13.54 5.49 2.84
CA ALA A 128 -13.84 4.06 2.71
C ALA A 128 -14.32 3.48 4.04
N MET A 129 -13.54 3.68 5.11
CA MET A 129 -13.89 3.23 6.46
C MET A 129 -15.25 3.77 6.92
N GLY A 130 -15.48 5.08 6.75
CA GLY A 130 -16.75 5.72 7.12
C GLY A 130 -17.95 5.18 6.34
N LYS A 131 -17.80 4.91 5.04
CA LYS A 131 -18.86 4.30 4.20
C LYS A 131 -19.18 2.86 4.60
N SER A 132 -18.21 2.14 5.14
CA SER A 132 -18.37 0.78 5.67
C SER A 132 -18.73 0.71 7.16
N GLY A 133 -18.85 1.86 7.85
CA GLY A 133 -19.25 1.89 9.27
C GLY A 133 -18.11 1.66 10.28
N TYR A 134 -16.85 1.87 9.90
CA TYR A 134 -15.69 1.71 10.78
C TYR A 134 -15.03 3.06 11.07
N THR A 135 -14.51 3.21 12.29
CA THR A 135 -13.87 4.45 12.78
C THR A 135 -12.39 4.30 13.09
N ASP A 136 -11.88 3.07 13.13
CA ASP A 136 -10.46 2.77 13.39
C ASP A 136 -9.93 1.65 12.46
N VAL A 137 -8.62 1.65 12.24
CA VAL A 137 -7.92 0.72 11.34
C VAL A 137 -8.10 -0.72 11.78
N LYS A 138 -8.05 -1.00 13.09
CA LYS A 138 -8.10 -2.37 13.60
C LYS A 138 -9.50 -2.97 13.46
N GLY A 139 -10.54 -2.17 13.70
CA GLY A 139 -11.92 -2.52 13.41
C GLY A 139 -12.13 -2.81 11.93
N PHE A 140 -11.57 -1.98 11.05
CA PHE A 140 -11.73 -2.10 9.60
C PHE A 140 -11.16 -3.40 9.00
N GLN A 141 -10.21 -4.05 9.67
CA GLN A 141 -9.71 -5.39 9.29
C GLN A 141 -10.78 -6.49 9.34
N LYS A 142 -12.01 -6.19 9.80
CA LYS A 142 -13.15 -7.11 9.87
C LYS A 142 -14.24 -6.81 8.83
N VAL A 143 -13.98 -5.89 7.90
CA VAL A 143 -14.94 -5.52 6.85
C VAL A 143 -15.20 -6.71 5.91
N ASP A 144 -16.43 -6.81 5.40
CA ASP A 144 -16.76 -7.80 4.38
C ASP A 144 -16.00 -7.51 3.08
N LEU A 145 -15.44 -8.57 2.49
CA LEU A 145 -14.76 -8.53 1.20
C LEU A 145 -15.59 -9.24 0.14
N ALA A 146 -15.69 -8.63 -1.04
CA ALA A 146 -16.27 -9.24 -2.23
C ALA A 146 -15.17 -9.49 -3.27
N VAL A 147 -15.06 -10.73 -3.73
CA VAL A 147 -14.21 -11.11 -4.86
C VAL A 147 -15.11 -11.26 -6.08
N ARG A 148 -14.85 -10.45 -7.12
CA ARG A 148 -15.54 -10.58 -8.40
C ARG A 148 -14.55 -11.22 -9.37
N PRO A 149 -14.90 -12.37 -9.99
CA PRO A 149 -14.13 -12.84 -11.13
C PRO A 149 -14.26 -11.80 -12.26
N ASP A 150 -13.14 -11.53 -12.93
CA ASP A 150 -13.11 -10.73 -14.17
C ASP A 150 -13.82 -11.46 -15.33
#